data_AF-A0A3P6TJE6-F1
#
_entry.id   AF-A0A3P6TJE6-F1
#
_cell.length_a   1.000
_cell.length_b   1.000
_cell.length_c   1.000
_cell.angle_alpha   90.00
_cell.angle_beta   90.00
_cell.angle_gamma   90.00
#
_symmetry.space_group_name_H-M   'P 1'
#
loop_
_entity.id
_entity.type
_entity.pdbx_description
1 polymer ?
#
loop_
_entity_poly.entity_id
_entity_poly.type
_entity_poly.pdbx_seq_one_letter_code
_entity_poly.pdbx_strand_id
1 'polypeptide(L)'
;MFQLFIIIALIGRLIAKPLDEGFVASKNEIQPLCLICQEKQQELGSGADGDGIKIATLLEYDRTMGIDNLDEIENEVSLINSTAWLQSPIDAKDWKAEVAKFQDVYETLEFNEANSQLEALKVKGNAFGMEKEANKKNALKKWRSLPIIRLRIHKIEQTILDGNNFGDSIGALQRIDKIRNLANEVSNVLQDVYNYYKEMDDELAGSYSILAAIEDKLNAKREKDGKVRRSKCFWFFCY
;
A
#
# COMPACT_ATOMS: atom_id res chain seq x y z
N MET A 1 -34.06 -10.38 56.28
CA MET A 1 -34.94 -10.61 55.12
C MET A 1 -34.23 -10.01 53.91
N PHE A 2 -33.19 -10.65 53.37
CA PHE A 2 -33.17 -11.69 52.32
C PHE A 2 -33.57 -11.17 50.92
N GLN A 3 -32.69 -11.43 49.93
CA GLN A 3 -32.65 -11.07 48.49
C GLN A 3 -31.67 -9.90 48.23
N LEU A 4 -30.46 -10.08 47.68
CA LEU A 4 -30.06 -10.84 46.48
C LEU A 4 -28.65 -11.46 46.71
N PHE A 5 -28.58 -12.78 46.83
CA PHE A 5 -27.39 -13.58 46.53
C PHE A 5 -27.67 -14.34 45.24
N ILE A 6 -26.61 -14.72 44.51
CA ILE A 6 -26.56 -15.49 43.24
C ILE A 6 -26.44 -14.57 42.01
N ILE A 7 -25.19 -14.29 41.59
CA ILE A 7 -24.54 -14.69 40.32
C ILE A 7 -23.04 -14.32 40.46
N ILE A 8 -22.32 -15.03 41.33
CA ILE A 8 -20.85 -15.11 41.33
C ILE A 8 -20.53 -16.59 41.44
N ALA A 9 -20.65 -17.33 40.33
CA ALA A 9 -20.18 -18.72 40.24
C ALA A 9 -20.12 -19.31 38.81
N LEU A 10 -20.33 -18.54 37.73
CA LEU A 10 -20.48 -19.13 36.37
C LEU A 10 -19.72 -18.43 35.23
N ILE A 11 -18.66 -17.66 35.54
CA ILE A 11 -17.71 -17.16 34.52
C ILE A 11 -16.28 -17.71 34.78
N GLY A 12 -16.17 -18.78 35.58
CA GLY A 12 -14.91 -19.43 35.93
C GLY A 12 -14.50 -20.62 35.04
N ARG A 13 -15.26 -20.99 34.02
CA ARG A 13 -14.95 -22.13 33.14
C ARG A 13 -15.53 -21.94 31.74
N LEU A 14 -14.85 -21.15 30.91
CA LEU A 14 -14.96 -21.00 29.45
C LEU A 14 -14.07 -19.77 29.17
N ILE A 15 -12.89 -19.79 28.57
CA ILE A 15 -12.29 -20.63 27.55
C ILE A 15 -10.76 -20.50 27.74
N ALA A 16 -10.12 -21.57 28.22
CA ALA A 16 -8.72 -21.84 27.91
C ALA A 16 -8.75 -22.98 26.91
N LYS A 17 -8.66 -22.67 25.62
CA LYS A 17 -8.28 -23.62 24.56
C LYS A 17 -7.49 -22.90 23.47
N PRO A 18 -6.54 -23.61 22.85
CA PRO A 18 -5.39 -23.03 22.17
C PRO A 18 -5.72 -22.55 20.77
N LEU A 19 -4.86 -21.66 20.26
CA LEU A 19 -4.71 -21.32 18.85
C LEU A 19 -4.41 -22.60 18.06
N ASP A 20 -5.42 -23.18 17.42
CA ASP A 20 -5.32 -23.70 16.06
C ASP A 20 -6.71 -24.17 15.56
N GLU A 21 -6.85 -24.12 14.24
CA GLU A 21 -7.95 -24.65 13.41
C GLU A 21 -9.18 -23.75 13.15
N GLY A 22 -9.19 -23.19 11.93
CA GLY A 22 -10.38 -23.20 11.08
C GLY A 22 -11.34 -22.02 11.19
N PHE A 23 -10.93 -20.83 10.76
CA PHE A 23 -11.89 -19.79 10.41
C PHE A 23 -12.68 -20.20 9.15
N VAL A 24 -13.87 -20.76 9.35
CA VAL A 24 -14.88 -20.90 8.29
C VAL A 24 -15.48 -19.51 8.04
N ALA A 25 -15.19 -18.99 6.84
CA ALA A 25 -15.69 -17.70 6.37
C ALA A 25 -17.23 -17.73 6.23
N SER A 26 -17.91 -16.88 7.00
CA SER A 26 -19.29 -16.49 6.74
C SER A 26 -19.31 -15.53 5.54
N LYS A 27 -20.08 -15.88 4.50
CA LYS A 27 -20.21 -15.11 3.25
C LYS A 27 -21.28 -14.01 3.36
N ASN A 28 -20.99 -12.90 2.68
CA ASN A 28 -21.87 -11.85 2.16
C ASN A 28 -22.05 -10.57 2.98
N GLU A 29 -20.98 -9.79 3.04
CA GLU A 29 -20.94 -8.46 2.39
C GLU A 29 -19.67 -8.47 1.52
N ILE A 30 -19.69 -7.90 0.31
CA ILE A 30 -18.46 -7.69 -0.47
C ILE A 30 -17.68 -6.60 0.27
N GLN A 31 -16.93 -6.97 1.30
CA GLN A 31 -15.92 -6.08 1.86
C GLN A 31 -15.00 -5.67 0.72
N PRO A 32 -14.71 -4.37 0.54
CA PRO A 32 -13.74 -3.94 -0.44
C PRO A 32 -12.45 -4.71 -0.21
N LEU A 33 -11.95 -5.32 -1.29
CA LEU A 33 -10.75 -6.14 -1.26
C LEU A 33 -9.62 -5.34 -0.63
N CYS A 34 -9.09 -5.77 0.52
CA CYS A 34 -7.96 -5.09 1.14
C CYS A 34 -6.68 -5.36 0.33
N LEU A 35 -6.38 -4.48 -0.63
CA LEU A 35 -5.25 -4.63 -1.55
C LEU A 35 -3.91 -4.67 -0.82
N ILE A 36 -3.71 -3.78 0.17
CA ILE A 36 -2.50 -3.76 1.00
C ILE A 36 -2.35 -5.03 1.86
N CYS A 37 -3.46 -5.65 2.27
CA CYS A 37 -3.45 -6.92 2.99
C CYS A 37 -2.97 -8.07 2.10
N GLN A 38 -3.40 -8.10 0.83
CA GLN A 38 -2.99 -9.12 -0.13
C GLN A 38 -1.49 -9.04 -0.43
N GLU A 39 -0.98 -7.83 -0.68
CA GLU A 39 0.44 -7.62 -0.96
C GLU A 39 1.31 -7.97 0.27
N LYS A 40 0.85 -7.63 1.48
CA LYS A 40 1.50 -8.07 2.72
C LYS A 40 1.61 -9.60 2.82
N GLN A 41 0.55 -10.33 2.47
CA GLN A 41 0.55 -11.80 2.52
C GLN A 41 1.51 -12.41 1.50
N GLN A 42 1.61 -11.83 0.31
CA GLN A 42 2.54 -12.27 -0.74
C GLN A 42 4.00 -12.11 -0.32
N GLU A 43 4.36 -10.98 0.29
CA GLU A 43 5.74 -10.76 0.76
C GLU A 43 6.12 -11.62 1.98
N LEU A 44 5.17 -11.98 2.84
CA LEU A 44 5.41 -12.93 3.94
C LEU A 44 5.65 -14.36 3.41
N GLY A 45 5.00 -14.74 2.31
CA GLY A 45 5.22 -16.02 1.64
C GLY A 45 6.53 -16.12 0.86
N SER A 46 7.15 -15.00 0.50
CA SER A 46 8.40 -14.95 -0.27
C SER A 46 9.67 -14.89 0.59
N GLY A 47 9.56 -14.90 1.93
CA GLY A 47 10.71 -14.92 2.83
C GLY A 47 11.50 -13.61 2.87
N ALA A 48 10.93 -12.49 2.41
CA ALA A 48 11.56 -11.17 2.44
C ALA A 48 11.49 -10.59 3.86
N ASP A 49 12.34 -11.11 4.75
CA ASP A 49 12.48 -10.64 6.13
C ASP A 49 13.35 -9.37 6.16
N GLY A 50 12.74 -8.27 5.72
CA GLY A 50 13.38 -6.97 5.61
C GLY A 50 13.06 -6.09 6.81
N ASP A 51 14.02 -6.04 7.74
CA ASP A 51 14.06 -5.13 8.89
C ASP A 51 13.12 -5.52 10.05
N GLY A 52 13.46 -6.66 10.68
CA GLY A 52 12.85 -7.09 11.92
C GLY A 52 13.13 -6.08 13.03
N ILE A 53 12.19 -5.14 13.22
CA ILE A 53 12.06 -4.42 14.49
C ILE A 53 12.16 -5.47 15.59
N LYS A 54 13.13 -5.35 16.49
CA LYS A 54 13.26 -6.26 17.64
C LYS A 54 12.10 -6.00 18.58
N ILE A 55 10.93 -6.58 18.26
CA ILE A 55 9.68 -6.39 18.99
C ILE A 55 9.92 -6.65 20.48
N ALA A 56 10.72 -7.66 20.83
CA ALA A 56 11.08 -7.93 22.22
C ALA A 56 11.77 -6.74 22.92
N THR A 57 12.70 -6.05 22.24
CA THR A 57 13.38 -4.87 22.80
C THR A 57 12.42 -3.69 22.97
N LEU A 58 11.54 -3.45 22.00
CA LEU A 58 10.50 -2.42 22.13
C LEU A 58 9.54 -2.72 23.28
N LEU A 59 9.07 -3.96 23.39
CA LEU A 59 8.15 -4.34 24.46
C LEU A 59 8.79 -4.25 25.85
N GLU A 60 10.09 -4.55 25.97
CA GLU A 60 10.81 -4.38 27.24
C GLU A 60 10.98 -2.89 27.61
N TYR A 61 11.26 -2.05 26.62
CA TYR A 61 11.29 -0.60 26.79
C TYR A 61 9.93 -0.07 27.24
N ASP A 62 8.85 -0.46 26.56
CA ASP A 62 7.49 -0.05 26.87
C ASP A 62 7.04 -0.55 28.26
N ARG A 63 7.49 -1.75 28.66
CA ARG A 63 7.26 -2.28 30.02
C ARG A 63 7.91 -1.41 31.09
N THR A 64 9.11 -0.91 30.82
CA THR A 64 9.88 -0.08 31.76
C THR A 64 9.27 1.32 31.88
N MET A 65 8.87 1.91 30.75
CA MET A 65 8.33 3.27 30.71
C MET A 65 6.83 3.35 31.02
N GLY A 66 6.07 2.29 30.73
CA GLY A 66 4.63 2.22 30.98
C GLY A 66 3.85 3.35 30.30
N ILE A 67 3.11 4.12 31.10
CA ILE A 67 2.23 5.21 30.63
C ILE A 67 3.04 6.35 29.98
N ASP A 68 4.26 6.61 30.44
CA ASP A 68 5.09 7.72 29.96
C ASP A 68 5.48 7.57 28.48
N ASN A 69 5.39 6.35 27.97
CA ASN A 69 5.70 6.04 26.57
C ASN A 69 4.52 6.28 25.61
N LEU A 70 3.32 6.58 26.12
CA LEU A 70 2.16 6.82 25.26
C LEU A 70 2.36 8.04 24.33
N ASP A 71 3.14 9.03 24.76
CA ASP A 71 3.55 10.17 23.91
C ASP A 71 4.34 9.71 22.68
N GLU A 72 5.31 8.83 22.87
CA GLU A 72 6.14 8.32 21.77
C GLU A 72 5.30 7.51 20.78
N ILE A 73 4.42 6.65 21.29
CA ILE A 73 3.53 5.84 20.45
C ILE A 73 2.55 6.73 19.67
N GLU A 74 1.95 7.73 20.31
CA GLU A 74 1.05 8.68 19.66
C GLU A 74 1.75 9.48 18.56
N ASN A 75 2.99 9.91 18.82
CA ASN A 75 3.83 10.58 17.83
C ASN A 75 4.19 9.66 16.66
N GLU A 76 4.48 8.37 16.92
CA GLU A 76 4.75 7.38 15.86
C GLU A 76 3.52 7.23 14.94
N VAL A 77 2.33 7.05 15.50
CA VAL A 77 1.10 6.94 14.70
C VAL A 77 0.83 8.23 13.91
N SER A 78 1.01 9.38 14.54
CA SER A 78 0.83 10.69 13.89
C SER A 78 1.80 10.89 12.73
N LEU A 79 3.06 10.50 12.91
CA LEU A 79 4.07 10.56 11.86
C LEU A 79 3.72 9.63 10.70
N ILE A 80 3.25 8.40 10.99
CA ILE A 80 2.77 7.49 9.95
C ILE A 80 1.66 8.14 9.15
N ASN A 81 0.69 8.77 9.82
CA ASN A 81 -0.43 9.45 9.17
C ASN A 81 0.06 10.55 8.22
N SER A 82 0.86 11.49 8.74
CA SER A 82 1.30 12.67 7.99
C SER A 82 2.25 12.35 6.84
N THR A 83 2.78 11.12 6.80
CA THR A 83 3.72 10.67 5.77
C THR A 83 3.18 9.47 4.98
N ALA A 84 1.88 9.14 5.08
CA ALA A 84 1.29 8.00 4.37
C ALA A 84 1.60 8.02 2.87
N TRP A 85 1.55 9.21 2.28
CA TRP A 85 2.09 9.51 0.95
C TRP A 85 3.57 9.90 1.08
N LEU A 86 4.44 9.16 0.40
CA LEU A 86 5.87 9.51 0.28
C LEU A 86 6.06 10.65 -0.71
N GLN A 87 5.30 10.62 -1.81
CA GLN A 87 5.28 11.63 -2.85
C GLN A 87 3.83 12.02 -3.13
N SER A 88 3.60 13.31 -3.40
CA SER A 88 2.30 13.79 -3.85
C SER A 88 1.96 13.16 -5.21
N PRO A 89 0.76 12.62 -5.39
CA PRO A 89 0.40 12.00 -6.66
C PRO A 89 0.41 12.96 -7.84
N ILE A 90 1.03 12.55 -8.95
CA ILE A 90 0.99 13.28 -10.23
C ILE A 90 -0.42 13.14 -10.83
N ASP A 91 -1.00 14.26 -11.28
CA ASP A 91 -2.25 14.26 -12.04
C ASP A 91 -2.02 13.66 -13.43
N ALA A 92 -2.70 12.55 -13.72
CA ALA A 92 -2.55 11.83 -14.99
C ALA A 92 -3.49 12.32 -16.10
N LYS A 93 -4.40 13.26 -15.83
CA LYS A 93 -5.38 13.78 -16.81
C LYS A 93 -4.70 14.41 -18.01
N ASP A 94 -3.68 15.22 -17.77
CA ASP A 94 -2.93 15.90 -18.83
C ASP A 94 -2.23 14.88 -19.72
N TRP A 95 -1.59 13.87 -19.13
CA TRP A 95 -0.92 12.80 -19.87
C TRP A 95 -1.91 11.99 -20.72
N LYS A 96 -3.07 11.64 -20.17
CA LYS A 96 -4.14 10.93 -20.91
C LYS A 96 -4.62 11.73 -22.12
N ALA A 97 -4.81 13.04 -21.96
CA ALA A 97 -5.18 13.93 -23.06
C ALA A 97 -4.07 14.05 -24.12
N GLU A 98 -2.80 14.08 -23.70
CA GLU A 98 -1.66 14.05 -24.62
C GLU A 98 -1.59 12.75 -25.43
N VAL A 99 -1.82 11.59 -24.79
CA VAL A 99 -1.86 10.29 -25.48
C VAL A 99 -2.98 10.24 -26.52
N ALA A 100 -4.18 10.73 -26.18
CA ALA A 100 -5.30 10.79 -27.12
C ALA A 100 -4.98 11.69 -28.33
N LYS A 101 -4.40 12.88 -28.11
CA LYS A 101 -3.96 13.76 -29.20
C LYS A 101 -2.91 13.10 -30.08
N PHE A 102 -1.93 12.40 -29.48
CA PHE A 102 -0.90 11.71 -30.23
C PHE A 102 -1.47 10.59 -31.09
N GLN A 103 -2.46 9.85 -30.57
CA GLN A 103 -3.20 8.83 -31.33
C GLN A 103 -3.83 9.38 -32.60
N ASP A 104 -4.34 10.62 -32.58
CA ASP A 104 -5.00 11.23 -33.73
C ASP A 104 -4.02 11.67 -34.82
N VAL A 105 -2.76 11.97 -34.48
CA VAL A 105 -1.82 12.64 -35.39
C VAL A 105 -0.61 11.79 -35.80
N TYR A 106 -0.27 10.73 -35.06
CA TYR A 106 1.02 10.03 -35.24
C TYR A 106 1.25 9.47 -36.67
N GLU A 107 0.19 9.11 -37.40
CA GLU A 107 0.30 8.59 -38.77
C GLU A 107 0.73 9.67 -39.78
N THR A 108 0.48 10.94 -39.45
CA THR A 108 0.86 12.09 -40.29
C THR A 108 2.29 12.56 -40.06
N LEU A 109 2.93 12.09 -38.99
CA LEU A 109 4.28 12.49 -38.61
C LEU A 109 5.34 11.66 -39.34
N GLU A 110 6.50 12.28 -39.55
CA GLU A 110 7.69 11.55 -39.96
C GLU A 110 8.11 10.55 -38.87
N PHE A 111 8.69 9.41 -39.27
CA PHE A 111 8.98 8.31 -38.33
C PHE A 111 9.79 8.77 -37.11
N ASN A 112 10.85 9.57 -37.32
CA ASN A 112 11.69 10.04 -36.23
C ASN A 112 10.94 10.97 -35.26
N GLU A 113 10.03 11.79 -35.78
CA GLU A 113 9.21 12.69 -34.97
C GLU A 113 8.18 11.90 -34.17
N ALA A 114 7.45 10.98 -34.82
CA ALA A 114 6.50 10.09 -34.15
C ALA A 114 7.19 9.27 -33.05
N ASN A 115 8.36 8.70 -33.34
CA ASN A 115 9.12 7.91 -32.37
C ASN A 115 9.60 8.77 -31.20
N SER A 116 10.07 10.00 -31.44
CA SER A 116 10.47 10.92 -30.38
C SER A 116 9.30 11.29 -29.46
N GLN A 117 8.11 11.53 -30.03
CA GLN A 117 6.91 11.85 -29.24
C GLN A 117 6.41 10.63 -28.45
N LEU A 118 6.41 9.44 -29.06
CA LEU A 118 6.09 8.18 -28.38
C LEU A 118 6.99 7.96 -27.16
N GLU A 119 8.31 8.10 -27.32
CA GLU A 119 9.26 7.91 -26.22
C GLU A 119 9.08 8.95 -25.11
N ALA A 120 8.79 10.22 -25.45
CA ALA A 120 8.46 11.23 -24.45
C ALA A 120 7.20 10.88 -23.64
N LEU A 121 6.16 10.38 -24.30
CA LEU A 121 4.92 9.93 -23.63
C LEU A 121 5.15 8.70 -22.76
N LYS A 122 5.99 7.75 -23.19
CA LYS A 122 6.39 6.58 -22.40
C LYS A 122 7.20 6.97 -21.17
N VAL A 123 8.13 7.93 -21.29
CA VAL A 123 8.88 8.46 -20.13
C VAL A 123 7.95 9.08 -19.10
N LYS A 124 6.99 9.91 -19.53
CA LYS A 124 5.94 10.44 -18.63
C LYS A 124 5.10 9.32 -18.01
N GLY A 125 4.70 8.33 -18.82
CA GLY A 125 3.98 7.15 -18.38
C GLY A 125 4.71 6.34 -17.31
N ASN A 126 6.03 6.20 -17.43
CA ASN A 126 6.87 5.50 -16.48
C ASN A 126 7.00 6.23 -15.14
N ALA A 127 6.89 7.57 -15.13
CA ALA A 127 6.93 8.36 -13.90
C ALA A 127 5.78 7.98 -12.95
N PHE A 128 4.56 7.76 -13.46
CA PHE A 128 3.44 7.26 -12.67
C PHE A 128 3.72 5.87 -12.06
N GLY A 129 4.35 4.99 -12.83
CA GLY A 129 4.77 3.67 -12.34
C GLY A 129 5.79 3.77 -11.20
N MET A 130 6.81 4.62 -11.35
CA MET A 130 7.82 4.83 -10.30
C MET A 130 7.23 5.43 -9.03
N GLU A 131 6.35 6.43 -9.16
CA GLU A 131 5.64 7.04 -8.05
C GLU A 131 4.77 6.01 -7.31
N LYS A 132 3.97 5.24 -8.07
CA LYS A 132 3.13 4.16 -7.55
C LYS A 132 3.92 3.19 -6.68
N GLU A 133 5.01 2.64 -7.23
CA GLU A 133 5.83 1.68 -6.49
C GLU A 133 6.44 2.28 -5.22
N ALA A 134 6.90 3.53 -5.28
CA ALA A 134 7.47 4.22 -4.13
C ALA A 134 6.41 4.44 -3.02
N ASN A 135 5.22 4.93 -3.39
CA ASN A 135 4.14 5.19 -2.44
C ASN A 135 3.54 3.90 -1.86
N LYS A 136 3.29 2.88 -2.68
CA LYS A 136 2.81 1.57 -2.21
C LYS A 136 3.79 0.92 -1.25
N LYS A 137 5.09 0.89 -1.58
CA LYS A 137 6.13 0.35 -0.70
C LYS A 137 6.21 1.09 0.63
N ASN A 138 6.12 2.42 0.61
CA ASN A 138 6.08 3.24 1.83
C ASN A 138 4.85 2.92 2.68
N ALA A 139 3.67 2.84 2.06
CA ALA A 139 2.43 2.52 2.74
C ALA A 139 2.46 1.10 3.35
N LEU A 140 2.98 0.11 2.62
CA LEU A 140 3.14 -1.26 3.11
C LEU A 140 4.07 -1.35 4.32
N LYS A 141 5.21 -0.65 4.28
CA LYS A 141 6.14 -0.58 5.41
C LYS A 141 5.44 -0.05 6.67
N LYS A 142 4.64 0.99 6.52
CA LYS A 142 3.87 1.61 7.63
C LYS A 142 2.72 0.73 8.10
N TRP A 143 2.04 0.08 7.17
CA TRP A 143 0.99 -0.89 7.50
C TRP A 143 1.52 -2.05 8.34
N ARG A 144 2.78 -2.45 8.15
CA ARG A 144 3.44 -3.48 8.97
C ARG A 144 3.76 -3.03 10.39
N SER A 145 3.94 -1.73 10.66
CA SER A 145 4.18 -1.25 12.02
C SER A 145 2.90 -1.15 12.85
N LEU A 146 1.73 -0.95 12.24
CA LEU A 146 0.47 -0.82 12.98
C LEU A 146 0.13 -2.00 13.91
N PRO A 147 0.30 -3.28 13.52
CA PRO A 147 0.15 -4.40 14.43
C PRO A 147 1.12 -4.36 15.62
N ILE A 148 2.34 -3.86 15.43
CA ILE A 148 3.34 -3.71 16.50
C ILE A 148 2.86 -2.62 17.46
N ILE A 149 2.46 -1.45 16.96
CA ILE A 149 1.86 -0.37 17.77
C ILE A 149 0.67 -0.88 18.59
N ARG A 150 -0.24 -1.64 17.97
CA ARG A 150 -1.39 -2.25 18.64
C ARG A 150 -0.97 -3.19 19.78
N LEU A 151 0.08 -3.98 19.57
CA LEU A 151 0.63 -4.84 20.62
C LEU A 151 1.24 -4.03 21.77
N ARG A 152 2.00 -2.97 21.46
CA ARG A 152 2.62 -2.07 22.43
C ARG A 152 1.58 -1.44 23.36
N ILE A 153 0.55 -0.80 22.79
CA ILE A 153 -0.52 -0.17 23.59
C ILE A 153 -1.30 -1.20 24.41
N HIS A 154 -1.51 -2.41 23.87
CA HIS A 154 -2.20 -3.47 24.60
C HIS A 154 -1.40 -3.96 25.82
N LYS A 155 -0.06 -4.00 25.74
CA LYS A 155 0.79 -4.36 26.88
C LYS A 155 0.83 -3.30 27.97
N ILE A 156 0.83 -2.03 27.58
CA ILE A 156 0.71 -0.92 28.53
C ILE A 156 -0.66 -0.96 29.21
N GLU A 157 -1.74 -1.16 28.43
CA GLU A 157 -3.10 -1.33 28.94
C GLU A 157 -3.21 -2.48 29.95
N GLN A 158 -2.69 -3.66 29.62
CA GLN A 158 -2.65 -4.80 30.55
C GLN A 158 -1.96 -4.45 31.86
N THR A 159 -0.82 -3.76 31.80
CA THR A 159 -0.06 -3.37 32.99
C THR A 159 -0.87 -2.42 33.90
N ILE A 160 -1.65 -1.51 33.30
CA ILE A 160 -2.56 -0.63 34.05
C ILE A 160 -3.68 -1.43 34.72
N LEU A 161 -4.30 -2.34 33.96
CA LEU A 161 -5.45 -3.15 34.42
C LEU A 161 -5.07 -4.14 35.53
N ASP A 162 -3.88 -4.72 35.44
CA ASP A 162 -3.36 -5.67 36.42
C ASP A 162 -2.77 -4.96 37.67
N GLY A 163 -2.62 -3.64 37.62
CA GLY A 163 -2.07 -2.82 38.69
C GLY A 163 -3.10 -2.46 39.78
N ASN A 164 -2.60 -2.27 41.02
CA ASN A 164 -3.46 -1.90 42.16
C ASN A 164 -4.00 -0.46 42.11
N ASN A 165 -3.52 0.38 41.18
CA ASN A 165 -3.84 1.81 41.05
C ASN A 165 -4.64 2.13 39.78
N PHE A 166 -5.59 1.26 39.41
CA PHE A 166 -6.42 1.43 38.22
C PHE A 166 -7.13 2.79 38.16
N GLY A 167 -7.67 3.26 39.28
CA GLY A 167 -8.41 4.53 39.36
C GLY A 167 -7.58 5.76 38.97
N ASP A 168 -6.28 5.75 39.29
CA ASP A 168 -5.37 6.85 38.97
C ASP A 168 -4.95 6.85 37.49
N SER A 169 -5.24 5.76 36.76
CA SER A 169 -4.80 5.53 35.38
C SER A 169 -5.91 5.67 34.35
N ILE A 170 -7.11 6.15 34.73
CA ILE A 170 -8.24 6.33 33.81
C ILE A 170 -7.87 7.24 32.63
N GLY A 171 -7.12 8.32 32.88
CA GLY A 171 -6.66 9.22 31.81
C GLY A 171 -5.74 8.54 30.80
N ALA A 172 -4.91 7.59 31.25
CA ALA A 172 -4.05 6.79 30.37
C ALA A 172 -4.85 5.82 29.50
N LEU A 173 -5.90 5.20 30.04
CA LEU A 173 -6.80 4.33 29.27
C LEU A 173 -7.54 5.12 28.17
N GLN A 174 -8.05 6.31 28.48
CA GLN A 174 -8.63 7.20 27.48
C GLN A 174 -7.63 7.58 26.37
N ARG A 175 -6.35 7.76 26.73
CA ARG A 175 -5.29 8.03 25.77
C ARG A 175 -4.99 6.82 24.89
N ILE A 176 -4.95 5.62 25.46
CA ILE A 176 -4.82 4.37 24.71
C ILE A 176 -5.95 4.22 23.68
N ASP A 177 -7.19 4.54 24.05
CA ASP A 177 -8.32 4.52 23.12
C ASP A 177 -8.14 5.52 21.97
N LYS A 178 -7.65 6.74 22.26
CA LYS A 178 -7.34 7.73 21.22
C LYS A 178 -6.28 7.21 20.24
N ILE A 179 -5.18 6.65 20.75
CA ILE A 179 -4.12 6.08 19.92
C ILE A 179 -4.66 4.93 19.06
N ARG A 180 -5.52 4.07 19.63
CA ARG A 180 -6.16 2.96 18.90
C ARG A 180 -7.04 3.48 17.75
N ASN A 181 -7.82 4.53 17.99
CA ASN A 181 -8.65 5.16 16.96
C ASN A 181 -7.80 5.79 15.86
N LEU A 182 -6.76 6.54 16.24
CA LEU A 182 -5.83 7.13 15.27
C LEU A 182 -5.14 6.05 14.42
N ALA A 183 -4.72 4.93 15.02
CA ALA A 183 -4.13 3.82 14.28
C ALA A 183 -5.13 3.16 13.28
N ASN A 184 -6.43 3.18 13.58
CA ASN A 184 -7.47 2.72 12.66
C ASN A 184 -7.70 3.72 11.53
N GLU A 185 -7.73 5.03 11.82
CA GLU A 185 -7.78 6.07 10.79
C GLU A 185 -6.58 5.97 9.84
N VAL A 186 -5.38 5.82 10.39
CA VAL A 186 -4.15 5.60 9.61
C VAL A 186 -4.24 4.33 8.77
N SER A 187 -4.86 3.26 9.28
CA SER A 187 -5.10 2.06 8.46
C SER A 187 -5.91 2.43 7.21
N ASN A 188 -7.01 3.18 7.36
CA ASN A 188 -7.81 3.62 6.22
C ASN A 188 -7.00 4.47 5.24
N VAL A 189 -6.23 5.45 5.72
CA VAL A 189 -5.38 6.31 4.87
C VAL A 189 -4.36 5.49 4.07
N LEU A 190 -3.72 4.50 4.70
CA LEU A 190 -2.77 3.61 4.01
C LEU A 190 -3.46 2.71 2.97
N GLN A 191 -4.69 2.29 3.23
CA GLN A 191 -5.51 1.57 2.26
C GLN A 191 -5.90 2.46 1.08
N ASP A 192 -6.21 3.74 1.34
CA ASP A 192 -6.55 4.71 0.30
C ASP A 192 -5.41 4.95 -0.69
N VAL A 193 -4.15 4.87 -0.24
CA VAL A 193 -2.97 4.90 -1.14
C VAL A 193 -3.08 3.77 -2.18
N TYR A 194 -3.39 2.55 -1.74
CA TYR A 194 -3.52 1.40 -2.65
C TYR A 194 -4.74 1.51 -3.57
N ASN A 195 -5.87 1.97 -3.02
CA ASN A 195 -7.10 2.15 -3.79
C ASN A 195 -6.90 3.20 -4.89
N TYR A 196 -6.27 4.32 -4.57
CA TYR A 196 -5.94 5.37 -5.53
C TYR A 196 -5.14 4.85 -6.73
N TYR A 197 -4.08 4.06 -6.47
CA TYR A 197 -3.29 3.52 -7.57
C TYR A 197 -4.00 2.41 -8.36
N LYS A 198 -4.93 1.69 -7.73
CA LYS A 198 -5.79 0.76 -8.45
C LYS A 198 -6.70 1.49 -9.43
N GLU A 199 -7.33 2.59 -8.98
CA GLU A 199 -8.16 3.45 -9.81
C GLU A 199 -7.36 4.10 -10.94
N MET A 200 -6.15 4.58 -10.63
CA MET A 200 -5.24 5.14 -11.63
C MET A 200 -4.85 4.10 -12.68
N ASP A 201 -4.46 2.88 -12.28
CA ASP A 201 -4.11 1.80 -13.22
C ASP A 201 -5.28 1.49 -14.16
N ASP A 202 -6.51 1.45 -13.64
CA ASP A 202 -7.72 1.23 -14.43
C ASP A 202 -7.99 2.40 -15.40
N GLU A 203 -7.77 3.64 -14.94
CA GLU A 203 -7.96 4.83 -15.78
C GLU A 203 -6.93 4.92 -16.92
N LEU A 204 -5.69 4.54 -16.66
CA LEU A 204 -4.56 4.69 -17.58
C LEU A 204 -4.34 3.47 -18.50
N ALA A 205 -4.97 2.33 -18.21
CA ALA A 205 -4.84 1.11 -19.01
C ALA A 205 -5.09 1.33 -20.51
N GLY A 206 -6.11 2.14 -20.85
CA GLY A 206 -6.41 2.49 -22.24
C GLY A 206 -5.29 3.28 -22.92
N SER A 207 -4.72 4.27 -22.21
CA SER A 207 -3.61 5.08 -22.72
C SER A 207 -2.35 4.26 -22.95
N TYR A 208 -2.00 3.35 -22.03
CA TYR A 208 -0.88 2.44 -22.24
C TYR A 208 -1.10 1.50 -23.43
N SER A 209 -2.31 0.98 -23.61
CA SER A 209 -2.65 0.14 -24.76
C SER A 209 -2.53 0.89 -26.09
N ILE A 210 -2.95 2.16 -26.14
CA ILE A 210 -2.78 3.04 -27.30
C ILE A 210 -1.30 3.19 -27.65
N LEU A 211 -0.46 3.53 -26.67
CA LEU A 211 0.97 3.74 -26.90
C LEU A 211 1.65 2.45 -27.41
N ALA A 212 1.32 1.29 -26.83
CA ALA A 212 1.84 0.01 -27.29
C ALA A 212 1.42 -0.30 -28.74
N ALA A 213 0.16 -0.04 -29.10
CA ALA A 213 -0.30 -0.24 -30.47
C ALA A 213 0.38 0.71 -31.48
N ILE A 214 0.66 1.95 -31.09
CA ILE A 214 1.43 2.90 -31.91
C ILE A 214 2.86 2.42 -32.07
N GLU A 215 3.50 1.96 -31.00
CA GLU A 215 4.86 1.40 -31.01
C GLU A 215 4.99 0.24 -32.00
N ASP A 216 4.05 -0.71 -31.95
CA ASP A 216 4.02 -1.85 -32.87
C ASP A 216 3.91 -1.40 -34.34
N LYS A 217 3.06 -0.42 -34.63
CA LYS A 217 2.89 0.13 -35.98
C LYS A 217 4.14 0.87 -36.47
N LEU A 218 4.78 1.66 -35.61
CA LEU A 218 6.02 2.36 -35.95
C LEU A 218 7.15 1.35 -36.21
N ASN A 219 7.28 0.32 -35.37
CA ASN A 219 8.26 -0.76 -35.56
C ASN A 219 8.03 -1.51 -36.88
N ALA A 220 6.78 -1.81 -37.23
CA ALA A 220 6.45 -2.43 -38.52
C ALA A 220 6.79 -1.53 -39.73
N LYS A 221 6.62 -0.21 -39.62
CA LYS A 221 7.03 0.76 -40.67
C LYS A 221 8.54 0.74 -40.85
N ARG A 222 9.30 0.77 -39.75
CA ARG A 222 10.77 0.69 -39.75
C ARG A 222 11.29 -0.59 -40.42
N GLU A 223 10.68 -1.74 -40.14
CA GLU A 223 11.08 -3.01 -40.75
C GLU A 223 10.82 -3.04 -42.26
N LYS A 224 9.69 -2.46 -42.72
CA LYS A 224 9.38 -2.35 -44.15
C LYS A 224 10.38 -1.45 -44.86
N ASP A 225 10.67 -0.28 -44.31
CA ASP A 225 11.63 0.67 -44.90
C ASP A 225 13.07 0.11 -44.89
N GLY A 226 13.45 -0.62 -43.83
CA GLY A 226 14.72 -1.32 -43.74
C GLY A 226 14.87 -2.47 -44.75
N LYS A 227 13.78 -3.17 -45.09
CA LYS A 227 13.75 -4.20 -46.15
C LYS A 227 13.82 -3.59 -47.55
N VAL A 228 13.17 -2.44 -47.79
CA VAL A 228 13.23 -1.72 -49.09
C VAL A 228 14.63 -1.17 -49.38
N ARG A 229 15.41 -0.80 -48.35
CA ARG A 229 16.78 -0.29 -48.53
C ARG A 229 17.85 -1.37 -48.83
N ARG A 230 17.54 -2.66 -48.69
CA ARG A 230 18.51 -3.77 -48.86
C ARG A 230 18.58 -4.38 -50.27
N SER A 231 17.85 -3.86 -51.25
CA SER A 231 17.87 -4.37 -52.63
C SER A 231 18.05 -3.25 -53.66
N LYS A 232 19.27 -2.71 -53.75
CA LYS A 232 19.77 -2.12 -55.00
C LYS A 232 21.09 -2.76 -55.39
N CYS A 233 21.02 -4.02 -55.81
CA CYS A 233 21.96 -4.53 -56.79
C CYS A 233 21.51 -3.99 -58.15
N PHE A 234 22.15 -2.93 -58.64
CA PHE A 234 22.17 -2.64 -60.06
C PHE A 234 23.36 -3.38 -60.64
N TRP A 235 23.09 -4.31 -61.56
CA TRP A 235 24.05 -5.01 -62.43
C TRP A 235 25.52 -5.06 -61.95
N PHE A 236 25.91 -6.23 -61.45
CA PHE A 236 27.27 -6.80 -61.44
C PHE A 236 28.39 -6.21 -60.57
N PHE A 237 28.22 -5.17 -59.76
CA PHE A 237 29.22 -4.85 -58.73
C PHE A 237 28.59 -4.43 -57.40
N CYS A 238 28.94 -5.15 -56.34
CA CYS A 238 28.62 -4.82 -54.95
C CYS A 238 29.89 -4.33 -54.25
N TYR A 239 29.80 -3.21 -53.54
CA TYR A 239 30.76 -2.77 -52.53
C TYR A 239 30.03 -2.60 -51.20
#